data_AF-A0AAV6G748-F1
#
_entry.id   AF-A0AAV6G748-F1
#
_cell.length_a   1.000
_cell.length_b   1.000
_cell.length_c   1.000
_cell.angle_alpha   90.00
_cell.angle_beta   90.00
_cell.angle_gamma   90.00
#
_symmetry.space_group_name_H-M   'P 1'
#
loop_
_entity.id
_entity.type
_entity.pdbx_description
1 polymer ?
#
loop_
_entity_poly.entity_id
_entity_poly.type
_entity_poly.pdbx_seq_one_letter_code
_entity_poly.pdbx_strand_id
1 'polypeptide(L)'
;MRMHILYGMFFLFSTLKTSSGAEWCYQSQVTCAKPCQGPSKWTEVAMTCGGQAQSPINIVTKKARTDERLKPLHYTGYQFGFHSDIINNGHYGKSK
;
A
#
# COMPACT_ATOMS: atom_id res chain seq x y z
N MET A 1 -7.04 55.31 18.03
CA MET A 1 -5.83 54.65 17.48
C MET A 1 -5.28 53.69 18.50
N ARG A 2 -4.96 52.46 18.06
CA ARG A 2 -3.98 51.55 18.69
C ARG A 2 -4.27 51.05 20.12
N MET A 3 -5.20 50.11 20.23
CA MET A 3 -5.01 48.94 21.12
C MET A 3 -5.82 47.70 20.69
N HIS A 4 -6.49 47.71 19.53
CA HIS A 4 -7.12 46.50 18.97
C HIS A 4 -6.19 45.71 18.04
N ILE A 5 -4.97 46.23 17.77
CA ILE A 5 -4.01 45.60 16.85
C ILE A 5 -3.23 44.44 17.50
N LEU A 6 -3.36 44.25 18.82
CA LEU A 6 -2.65 43.18 19.54
C LEU A 6 -3.46 41.89 19.74
N TYR A 7 -4.75 41.88 19.40
CA TYR A 7 -5.62 40.69 19.47
C TYR A 7 -6.01 40.13 18.08
N GLY A 8 -5.41 40.66 17.01
CA GLY A 8 -5.67 40.24 15.63
C GLY A 8 -4.66 39.25 15.04
N MET A 9 -3.74 38.72 15.86
CA MET A 9 -2.67 37.81 15.43
C MET A 9 -2.75 36.45 16.14
N PHE A 10 -3.96 36.00 16.52
CA PHE A 10 -4.15 34.73 17.23
C PHE A 10 -4.85 33.62 16.44
N PHE A 11 -5.24 33.82 15.18
CA PHE A 11 -5.87 32.74 14.41
C PHE A 11 -5.34 32.70 13.00
N LEU A 12 -4.33 31.85 12.79
CA LEU A 12 -4.11 31.05 11.58
C LEU A 12 -2.83 30.21 11.76
N PHE A 13 -2.78 29.38 12.81
CA PHE A 13 -2.10 28.10 12.64
C PHE A 13 -2.98 27.27 11.74
N SER A 14 -2.88 27.49 10.43
CA SER A 14 -3.33 26.53 9.44
C SER A 14 -2.63 25.23 9.80
N THR A 15 -3.37 24.29 10.40
CA THR A 15 -2.94 22.91 10.46
C THR A 15 -2.76 22.49 9.01
N LEU A 16 -1.55 22.59 8.49
CA LEU A 16 -1.13 21.79 7.36
C LEU A 16 -1.26 20.36 7.86
N LYS A 17 -2.45 19.77 7.69
CA LYS A 17 -2.53 18.35 7.51
C LYS A 17 -1.76 18.11 6.22
N THR A 18 -0.45 17.92 6.35
CA THR A 18 0.31 17.20 5.34
C THR A 18 -0.47 15.91 5.17
N SER A 19 -1.29 15.83 4.13
CA SER A 19 -1.83 14.57 3.65
C SER A 19 -0.66 13.82 3.03
N SER A 20 0.30 13.44 3.87
CA SER A 20 1.00 12.19 3.65
C SER A 20 -0.13 11.19 3.79
N GLY A 21 -0.72 10.75 2.66
CA GLY A 21 -1.63 9.62 2.67
C GLY A 21 -0.92 8.55 3.50
N ALA A 22 -1.53 8.17 4.62
CA ALA A 22 -0.77 7.56 5.71
C ALA A 22 0.04 6.37 5.17
N GLU A 23 1.37 6.47 5.26
CA GLU A 23 2.29 5.53 4.61
C GLU A 23 1.95 4.11 5.07
N TRP A 24 1.66 3.22 4.12
CA TRP A 24 1.36 1.83 4.43
C TRP A 24 2.65 1.08 4.72
N CYS A 25 2.58 0.08 5.59
CA CYS A 25 3.70 -0.78 5.90
C CYS A 25 3.23 -2.18 6.27
N TYR A 26 4.16 -3.13 6.28
CA TYR A 26 3.87 -4.46 6.83
C TYR A 26 3.81 -4.41 8.35
N GLN A 27 3.17 -5.41 8.95
CA GLN A 27 3.01 -5.46 10.41
C GLN A 27 4.35 -5.42 11.16
N SER A 28 5.41 -6.00 10.59
CA SER A 28 6.77 -6.00 11.16
C SER A 28 7.44 -4.62 11.17
N GLN A 29 6.94 -3.68 10.38
CA GLN A 29 7.49 -2.32 10.25
C GLN A 29 6.76 -1.30 11.12
N VAL A 30 5.62 -1.68 11.72
CA VAL A 30 4.87 -0.82 12.63
C VAL A 30 5.66 -0.64 13.93
N THR A 31 6.10 0.59 14.20
CA THR A 31 6.83 0.94 15.42
C THR A 31 6.29 2.23 16.04
N CYS A 32 6.52 2.44 17.34
CA CYS A 32 6.14 3.69 18.01
C CYS A 32 6.97 4.88 17.51
N ALA A 33 8.24 4.65 17.15
CA ALA A 33 9.14 5.71 16.68
C ALA A 33 8.81 6.18 15.25
N LYS A 34 8.29 5.29 14.41
CA LYS A 34 7.89 5.56 13.03
C LYS A 34 6.54 4.89 12.76
N PRO A 35 5.42 5.55 13.14
CA PRO A 35 4.10 4.99 12.93
C PRO A 35 3.76 5.00 11.45
N CYS A 36 3.22 3.87 10.98
CA CYS A 36 2.72 3.65 9.63
C CYS A 36 1.45 2.80 9.70
N GLN A 37 0.66 2.79 8.63
CA GLN A 37 -0.55 1.99 8.58
C GLN A 37 -0.22 0.54 8.28
N GLY A 38 -0.27 -0.29 9.32
CA GLY A 38 -0.16 -1.73 9.20
C GLY A 38 -1.36 -2.35 8.47
N PRO A 39 -1.30 -3.65 8.13
CA PRO A 39 -2.33 -4.31 7.32
C PRO A 39 -3.77 -4.17 7.84
N SER A 40 -3.95 -4.18 9.17
CA SER A 40 -5.28 -3.98 9.79
C SER A 40 -5.91 -2.62 9.52
N LYS A 41 -5.11 -1.63 9.12
CA LYS A 41 -5.52 -0.25 8.81
C LYS A 41 -5.38 0.11 7.33
N TRP A 42 -5.00 -0.82 6.46
CA TRP A 42 -4.86 -0.53 5.03
C TRP A 42 -6.17 -0.07 4.36
N THR A 43 -7.34 -0.39 4.94
CA THR A 43 -8.62 0.15 4.47
C THR A 43 -8.71 1.69 4.62
N GLU A 44 -7.99 2.26 5.58
CA GLU A 44 -7.87 3.72 5.77
C GLU A 44 -6.93 4.36 4.72
N VAL A 45 -5.97 3.60 4.20
CA VAL A 45 -5.05 4.01 3.12
C VAL A 45 -5.74 3.91 1.76
N ALA A 46 -6.39 2.77 1.51
CA ALA A 46 -7.17 2.50 0.31
C ALA A 46 -8.38 1.65 0.68
N MET A 47 -9.60 2.19 0.48
CA MET A 47 -10.85 1.51 0.84
C MET A 47 -11.01 0.13 0.20
N THR A 48 -10.38 -0.09 -0.96
CA THR A 48 -10.39 -1.38 -1.65
C THR A 48 -9.73 -2.50 -0.85
N CYS A 49 -8.79 -2.21 0.05
CA CYS A 49 -8.17 -3.18 0.93
C CYS A 49 -9.15 -3.81 1.95
N GLY A 50 -10.28 -3.16 2.22
CA GLY A 50 -11.37 -3.67 3.07
C GLY A 50 -12.48 -4.39 2.30
N GLY A 51 -12.28 -4.65 1.00
CA GLY A 51 -13.27 -5.32 0.16
C GLY A 51 -13.50 -6.79 0.51
N GLN A 52 -14.52 -7.40 -0.09
CA GLN A 52 -14.88 -8.81 0.16
C GLN A 52 -14.09 -9.82 -0.69
N ALA A 53 -13.36 -9.36 -1.71
CA ALA A 53 -12.60 -10.19 -2.64
C ALA A 53 -11.10 -9.87 -2.56
N GLN A 54 -10.51 -10.02 -1.37
CA GLN A 54 -9.09 -9.78 -1.14
C GLN A 54 -8.25 -11.05 -1.28
N SER A 55 -6.97 -10.85 -1.59
CA SER A 55 -5.91 -11.87 -1.53
C SER A 55 -4.93 -11.54 -0.39
N PRO A 56 -4.17 -12.53 0.14
CA PRO A 56 -4.19 -13.95 -0.24
C PRO A 56 -5.38 -14.72 0.34
N ILE A 57 -5.67 -15.89 -0.24
CA ILE A 57 -6.64 -16.86 0.28
C ILE A 57 -5.98 -18.22 0.49
N ASN A 58 -6.57 -19.05 1.36
CA ASN A 58 -6.19 -20.44 1.49
C ASN A 58 -6.87 -21.28 0.38
N ILE A 59 -6.07 -21.93 -0.46
CA ILE A 59 -6.59 -22.82 -1.52
C ILE A 59 -6.74 -24.23 -0.95
N VAL A 60 -7.98 -24.65 -0.73
CA VAL A 60 -8.32 -26.01 -0.33
C VAL A 60 -8.53 -26.86 -1.59
N THR A 61 -7.51 -27.59 -2.04
CA THR A 61 -7.50 -28.30 -3.33
C THR A 61 -8.72 -29.20 -3.56
N LYS A 62 -9.18 -29.93 -2.53
CA LYS A 62 -10.39 -30.77 -2.62
C LYS A 62 -11.70 -30.02 -2.88
N LYS A 63 -11.70 -28.69 -2.71
CA LYS A 63 -12.83 -27.80 -2.99
C LYS A 63 -12.67 -27.03 -4.30
N ALA A 64 -11.51 -27.13 -4.96
CA ALA A 64 -11.30 -26.50 -6.26
C ALA A 64 -12.17 -27.19 -7.31
N ARG A 65 -12.72 -26.41 -8.23
CA ARG A 65 -13.49 -26.93 -9.36
C ARG A 65 -12.54 -27.13 -10.54
N THR A 66 -12.50 -28.34 -11.07
CA THR A 66 -11.79 -28.60 -12.34
C THR A 66 -12.53 -27.90 -13.47
N ASP A 67 -11.79 -27.24 -14.35
CA ASP A 67 -12.31 -26.61 -15.55
C ASP A 67 -11.45 -27.04 -16.74
N GLU A 68 -12.00 -27.85 -17.64
CA GLU A 68 -11.30 -28.41 -18.80
C GLU A 68 -10.87 -27.35 -19.82
N ARG A 69 -11.40 -26.13 -19.72
CA ARG A 69 -11.01 -24.98 -20.53
C ARG A 69 -9.66 -24.41 -20.11
N LEU A 70 -9.21 -24.67 -18.88
CA LEU A 70 -7.89 -24.24 -18.39
C LEU A 70 -6.80 -25.10 -19.05
N LYS A 71 -6.23 -24.56 -20.14
CA LYS A 71 -5.10 -25.17 -20.85
C LYS A 71 -3.76 -24.71 -20.26
N PRO A 72 -2.66 -25.44 -20.51
CA PRO A 72 -1.33 -24.98 -20.13
C PRO A 72 -1.05 -23.56 -20.67
N LEU A 73 -0.37 -22.74 -19.87
CA LEU A 73 0.00 -21.39 -20.27
C LEU A 73 1.02 -21.43 -21.43
N HIS A 74 0.83 -20.56 -22.41
CA HIS A 74 1.79 -20.35 -23.49
C HIS A 74 2.71 -19.18 -23.12
N TYR A 75 3.99 -19.47 -22.91
CA TYR A 75 4.99 -18.47 -22.55
C TYR A 75 5.75 -18.00 -23.79
N THR A 76 5.72 -16.69 -24.06
CA THR A 76 6.46 -16.07 -25.16
C THR A 76 7.66 -15.29 -24.60
N GLY A 77 8.87 -15.59 -25.05
CA GLY A 77 10.10 -14.86 -24.69
C GLY A 77 10.81 -15.36 -23.42
N TYR A 78 10.18 -16.27 -22.66
CA TYR A 78 10.76 -16.85 -21.43
C TYR A 78 11.94 -17.79 -21.69
N GLN A 79 12.13 -18.22 -22.93
CA GLN A 79 13.27 -19.03 -23.36
C GLN A 79 14.58 -18.24 -23.45
N PHE A 80 14.53 -16.91 -23.38
CA PHE A 80 15.71 -16.05 -23.53
C PHE A 80 16.13 -15.47 -22.18
N GLY A 81 17.43 -15.41 -21.95
CA GLY A 81 17.97 -14.60 -20.86
C GLY A 81 17.78 -13.11 -21.14
N PHE A 82 17.60 -12.33 -20.06
CA PHE A 82 17.59 -10.88 -20.14
C PHE A 82 18.41 -10.29 -19.00
N HIS A 83 18.93 -9.09 -19.20
CA HIS A 83 19.56 -8.29 -18.17
C HIS A 83 18.55 -7.27 -17.65
N SER A 84 18.48 -7.12 -16.34
CA SER A 84 17.67 -6.08 -15.71
C SER A 84 18.30 -5.64 -14.40
N ASP A 85 18.13 -4.36 -14.08
CA ASP A 85 18.45 -3.81 -12.78
C ASP A 85 17.31 -4.14 -11.81
N ILE A 86 17.66 -4.70 -10.64
CA ILE A 86 16.69 -4.93 -9.56
C ILE A 86 16.80 -3.80 -8.56
N ILE A 87 15.68 -3.12 -8.30
CA ILE A 87 15.58 -2.05 -7.31
C ILE A 87 14.79 -2.51 -6.10
N ASN A 88 15.36 -2.30 -4.92
CA ASN A 88 14.64 -2.42 -3.66
C ASN A 88 13.84 -1.14 -3.39
N ASN A 89 12.51 -1.26 -3.31
CA ASN A 89 11.62 -0.11 -3.03
C ASN A 89 11.22 0.01 -1.54
N GLY A 90 11.85 -0.73 -0.63
CA GLY A 90 11.50 -0.77 0.80
C GLY A 90 10.43 -1.79 1.17
N HIS A 91 9.79 -2.44 0.19
CA HIS A 91 8.77 -3.48 0.40
C HIS A 91 9.12 -4.79 -0.30
N TYR A 92 9.62 -4.73 -1.54
CA TYR A 92 10.10 -5.86 -2.32
C TYR A 92 11.10 -5.42 -3.41
N GLY A 93 11.84 -6.37 -3.98
CA GLY A 93 12.70 -6.11 -5.13
C GLY A 93 11.87 -6.11 -6.42
N LYS A 94 11.97 -5.07 -7.24
CA LYS A 94 11.32 -5.00 -8.55
C LYS A 94 12.34 -4.77 -9.66
N SER A 95 12.15 -5.43 -10.80
CA SER A 95 12.85 -5.08 -12.05
C SER A 95 12.55 -3.62 -12.39
N LYS A 96 13.57 -2.89 -12.81
CA LYS A 96 13.43 -1.53 -13.35
C LYS A 96 12.80 -1.53 -14.73
#